data_AF-A0A957SJ22-F1
#
_entry.id   AF-A0A957SJ22-F1
#
_cell.length_a   1.000
_cell.length_b   1.000
_cell.length_c   1.000
_cell.angle_alpha   90.00
_cell.angle_beta   90.00
_cell.angle_gamma   90.00
#
_symmetry.space_group_name_H-M   'P 1'
#
loop_
_entity.id
_entity.type
_entity.pdbx_description
1 polymer ?
#
loop_
_entity_poly.entity_id
_entity_poly.type
_entity_poly.pdbx_seq_one_letter_code
_entity_poly.pdbx_strand_id
1 'polypeptide(L)'
;MRQNLLADVAHELRTPLTVLQGNLRAMLDDVYPLNKSEVAHLYDQTRHLNRLVNDLRELAQAEAHQLPLMRQETDLIVLVDAAVDSFAPIAEEHSIQLERLLPAQKVLVCVDRARMTQVLQNLLSNALRHTPR
;
A
#
# COMPACT_ATOMS: atom_id res chain seq x y z
N MET A 1 2.00 22.87 10.61
CA MET A 1 2.17 21.68 9.75
C MET A 1 1.99 20.38 10.54
N ARG A 2 2.84 20.06 11.53
CA ARG A 2 2.74 18.82 12.35
C ARG A 2 1.37 18.58 13.03
N GLN A 3 0.73 19.63 13.57
CA GLN A 3 -0.60 19.49 14.19
C GLN A 3 -1.74 19.25 13.18
N ASN A 4 -1.64 19.82 11.98
CA ASN A 4 -2.65 19.63 10.93
C ASN A 4 -2.55 18.21 10.36
N LEU A 5 -1.32 17.72 10.10
CA LEU A 5 -1.08 16.32 9.69
C LEU A 5 -1.62 15.30 10.70
N LEU A 6 -1.38 15.50 12.00
CA LEU A 6 -1.91 14.61 13.03
C LEU A 6 -3.44 14.64 13.10
N ALA A 7 -4.06 15.81 12.87
CA ALA A 7 -5.51 15.96 12.85
C ALA A 7 -6.13 15.29 11.61
N ASP A 8 -5.53 15.50 10.43
CA ASP A 8 -5.96 14.90 9.17
C ASP A 8 -5.86 13.37 9.24
N VAL A 9 -4.78 12.85 9.82
CA VAL A 9 -4.60 11.40 9.95
C VAL A 9 -5.53 10.79 11.00
N ALA A 10 -5.76 11.48 12.12
CA ALA A 10 -6.77 11.04 13.07
C ALA A 10 -8.17 10.98 12.43
N HIS A 11 -8.45 11.86 11.47
CA HIS A 11 -9.69 11.85 10.70
C HIS A 11 -9.74 10.69 9.71
N GLU A 12 -8.67 10.45 8.95
CA GLU A 12 -8.56 9.35 7.99
C GLU A 12 -8.61 7.97 8.64
N LEU A 13 -8.15 7.81 9.88
CA LEU A 13 -8.27 6.56 10.64
C LEU A 13 -9.66 6.35 11.24
N ARG A 14 -10.34 7.43 11.62
CA ARG A 14 -11.67 7.36 12.28
C ARG A 14 -12.72 6.77 11.35
N THR A 15 -12.71 7.15 10.07
CA THR A 15 -13.67 6.66 9.07
C THR A 15 -13.64 5.13 8.88
N PRO A 16 -12.52 4.50 8.50
CA PRO A 16 -12.44 3.05 8.33
C PRO A 16 -12.67 2.29 9.65
N LEU A 17 -12.25 2.85 10.80
CA LEU A 17 -12.52 2.24 12.10
C LEU A 17 -14.02 2.25 12.44
N THR A 18 -14.72 3.35 12.16
CA THR A 18 -16.17 3.48 12.39
C THR A 18 -16.94 2.49 11.50
N VAL A 19 -16.54 2.35 10.24
CA VAL A 19 -17.12 1.37 9.31
C VAL A 19 -16.91 -0.06 9.82
N LEU A 20 -15.69 -0.40 10.25
CA LEU A 20 -15.36 -1.73 10.77
C LEU A 20 -16.18 -2.06 12.02
N GLN A 21 -16.31 -1.12 12.96
CA GLN A 21 -17.15 -1.27 14.15
C GLN A 21 -18.64 -1.41 13.80
N GLY A 22 -19.13 -0.63 12.84
CA GLY A 22 -20.51 -0.71 12.35
C GLY A 22 -20.82 -2.06 11.70
N ASN A 23 -19.92 -2.58 10.87
CA ASN A 23 -20.06 -3.89 10.24
C ASN A 23 -20.05 -5.02 11.28
N LEU A 24 -19.11 -4.98 12.24
CA LEU A 24 -19.09 -5.93 13.36
C LEU A 24 -20.39 -5.87 14.18
N ARG A 25 -20.91 -4.66 14.43
CA ARG A 25 -22.17 -4.47 15.14
C ARG A 25 -23.35 -5.05 14.37
N ALA A 26 -23.44 -4.79 13.07
CA ALA A 26 -24.46 -5.34 12.19
C ALA A 26 -24.42 -6.88 12.14
N MET A 27 -23.24 -7.49 12.23
CA MET A 27 -23.11 -8.95 12.34
C MET A 27 -23.56 -9.47 13.71
N LEU A 28 -23.26 -8.76 14.80
CA LEU A 28 -23.72 -9.12 16.14
C LEU A 28 -25.24 -8.98 16.32
N ASP A 29 -25.85 -8.04 15.60
CA ASP A 29 -27.30 -7.80 15.60
C ASP A 29 -28.02 -8.63 14.51
N ASP A 30 -27.36 -9.63 13.91
CA ASP A 30 -27.87 -10.54 12.86
C ASP A 30 -28.37 -9.85 11.57
N VAL A 31 -28.02 -8.58 11.36
CA VAL A 31 -28.31 -7.82 10.13
C VAL A 31 -27.41 -8.30 8.99
N TYR A 32 -26.15 -8.64 9.30
CA TYR A 32 -25.20 -9.24 8.37
C TYR A 32 -24.86 -10.68 8.77
N PRO A 33 -24.67 -11.58 7.79
CA PRO A 33 -24.39 -12.99 8.08
C PRO A 33 -22.98 -13.17 8.64
N LEU A 34 -22.86 -13.89 9.77
CA LEU A 34 -21.59 -14.34 10.33
C LEU A 34 -21.01 -15.51 9.52
N ASN A 35 -20.51 -15.22 8.32
CA ASN A 35 -19.91 -16.20 7.43
C ASN A 35 -18.44 -15.86 7.09
N LYS A 36 -17.73 -16.81 6.46
CA LYS A 36 -16.32 -16.64 6.12
C LYS A 36 -16.05 -15.47 5.16
N SER A 37 -16.98 -15.15 4.27
CA SER A 37 -16.85 -14.05 3.32
C SER A 37 -16.85 -12.70 4.04
N GLU A 38 -17.82 -12.48 4.92
CA GLU A 38 -17.89 -11.24 5.72
C GLU A 38 -16.72 -11.10 6.68
N VAL A 39 -16.30 -12.20 7.31
CA VAL A 39 -15.10 -12.21 8.17
C VAL A 39 -13.84 -11.90 7.36
N ALA A 40 -13.70 -12.42 6.14
CA ALA A 40 -12.57 -12.10 5.26
C ALA A 40 -12.58 -10.62 4.86
N HIS A 41 -13.75 -10.07 4.54
CA HIS A 41 -13.91 -8.65 4.22
C HIS A 41 -13.50 -7.74 5.39
N LEU A 42 -13.96 -8.04 6.61
CA LEU A 42 -13.52 -7.34 7.82
C LEU A 42 -12.02 -7.48 8.06
N TYR A 43 -11.45 -8.67 7.82
CA TYR A 43 -10.02 -8.90 7.94
C TYR A 43 -9.22 -8.01 6.96
N ASP A 44 -9.64 -7.89 5.71
CA ASP A 44 -8.99 -7.00 4.75
C ASP A 44 -9.10 -5.51 5.15
N GLN A 45 -10.22 -5.10 5.74
CA GLN A 45 -10.35 -3.76 6.33
C GLN A 45 -9.34 -3.52 7.46
N THR A 46 -9.10 -4.50 8.35
CA THR A 46 -8.04 -4.39 9.37
C THR A 46 -6.64 -4.29 8.77
N ARG A 47 -6.38 -5.02 7.68
CA ARG A 47 -5.09 -4.94 6.97
C ARG A 47 -4.91 -3.57 6.33
N HIS A 48 -5.96 -2.99 5.78
CA HIS A 48 -5.90 -1.64 5.23
C HIS A 48 -5.57 -0.60 6.32
N LEU A 49 -6.25 -0.66 7.47
CA LEU A 49 -5.95 0.18 8.64
C LEU A 49 -4.48 0.04 9.08
N ASN A 50 -3.96 -1.19 9.14
CA ASN A 50 -2.54 -1.42 9.48
C ASN A 50 -1.58 -0.77 8.48
N ARG A 51 -1.89 -0.78 7.17
CA ARG A 51 -1.07 -0.06 6.18
C ARG A 51 -1.07 1.44 6.43
N LEU A 52 -2.25 2.05 6.65
CA LEU A 52 -2.35 3.49 6.94
C LEU A 52 -1.54 3.90 8.18
N VAL A 53 -1.55 3.09 9.24
CA VAL A 53 -0.75 3.34 10.44
C VAL A 53 0.77 3.26 10.14
N ASN A 54 1.19 2.29 9.33
CA ASN A 54 2.59 2.17 8.94
C ASN A 54 3.05 3.33 8.06
N ASP A 55 2.24 3.72 7.08
CA ASP A 55 2.52 4.85 6.18
C ASP A 55 2.66 6.15 6.98
N LEU A 56 1.79 6.37 7.99
CA LEU A 56 1.91 7.51 8.90
C LEU A 56 3.22 7.49 9.68
N ARG A 57 3.61 6.33 10.20
CA ARG A 57 4.86 6.19 10.98
C ARG A 57 6.06 6.54 10.11
N GLU A 58 6.08 6.10 8.87
CA GLU A 58 7.14 6.41 7.92
C GLU A 58 7.17 7.89 7.55
N LEU A 59 6.02 8.51 7.31
CA LEU A 59 5.91 9.93 7.05
C LEU A 59 6.44 10.75 8.23
N ALA A 60 6.06 10.39 9.47
CA ALA A 60 6.54 11.05 10.67
C ALA A 60 8.07 10.93 10.85
N GLN A 61 8.65 9.79 10.50
CA GLN A 61 10.12 9.60 10.54
C GLN A 61 10.82 10.40 9.42
N ALA A 62 10.20 10.53 8.25
CA ALA A 62 10.74 11.27 7.11
C ALA A 62 10.81 12.77 7.41
N GLU A 63 9.73 13.34 7.97
CA GLU A 63 9.68 14.75 8.38
C GLU A 63 10.70 15.10 9.46
N ALA A 64 11.00 14.16 10.36
CA ALA A 64 11.97 14.34 11.42
C ALA A 64 13.43 14.41 10.92
N HIS A 65 13.68 14.31 9.59
CA HIS A 65 15.02 14.13 9.01
C HIS A 65 15.76 12.92 9.60
N GLN A 66 15.01 11.97 10.18
CA GLN A 66 15.50 10.78 10.86
C GLN A 66 15.31 9.52 10.00
N LEU A 67 15.16 9.67 8.69
CA LEU A 67 15.20 8.56 7.74
C LEU A 67 16.63 8.40 7.22
N PRO A 68 17.52 7.65 7.89
CA PRO A 68 18.78 7.28 7.28
C PRO A 68 18.48 6.47 6.02
N LEU A 69 19.00 6.94 4.89
CA LEU A 69 18.95 6.23 3.62
C LEU A 69 20.18 5.33 3.54
N MET A 70 19.96 4.03 3.39
CA MET A 70 21.04 3.07 3.14
C MET A 70 21.28 2.99 1.63
N ARG A 71 21.92 4.02 1.09
CA ARG A 71 22.16 4.11 -0.36
C ARG A 71 23.23 3.10 -0.79
N GLN A 72 22.93 2.38 -1.85
CA GLN A 72 23.84 1.45 -2.50
C GLN A 72 23.63 1.51 -4.02
N GLU A 73 24.66 1.15 -4.77
CA GLU A 73 24.54 0.98 -6.22
C GLU A 73 23.52 -0.12 -6.52
N THR A 74 22.46 0.22 -7.25
CA THR A 74 21.34 -0.65 -7.54
C THR A 74 20.99 -0.55 -9.02
N ASP A 75 20.79 -1.69 -9.68
CA ASP A 75 20.23 -1.74 -11.03
C ASP A 75 18.71 -1.56 -10.98
N LEU A 76 18.21 -0.45 -11.52
CA LEU A 76 16.78 -0.15 -11.52
C LEU A 76 15.97 -1.15 -12.33
N ILE A 77 16.55 -1.75 -13.37
CA ILE A 77 15.86 -2.73 -14.21
C ILE A 77 15.43 -3.91 -13.34
N VAL A 78 16.36 -4.45 -12.55
CA VAL A 78 16.10 -5.58 -11.64
C VAL A 78 15.05 -5.23 -10.59
N LEU A 79 15.07 -3.99 -10.08
CA LEU A 79 14.11 -3.53 -9.08
C LEU A 79 12.69 -3.42 -9.66
N VAL A 80 12.55 -2.87 -10.87
CA VAL A 80 11.27 -2.75 -11.57
C VAL A 80 10.74 -4.11 -11.99
N ASP A 81 11.60 -4.99 -12.53
CA ASP A 81 11.20 -6.35 -12.90
C ASP A 81 10.63 -7.12 -11.71
N ALA A 82 11.36 -7.14 -10.59
CA ALA A 82 10.89 -7.82 -9.39
C ALA A 82 9.55 -7.25 -8.87
N ALA A 83 9.35 -5.93 -8.97
CA ALA A 83 8.10 -5.31 -8.58
C ALA A 83 6.96 -5.71 -9.53
N VAL A 84 7.15 -5.60 -10.85
CA VAL A 84 6.14 -5.98 -11.85
C VAL A 84 5.77 -7.46 -11.75
N ASP A 85 6.76 -8.34 -11.64
CA ASP A 85 6.53 -9.79 -11.52
C ASP A 85 5.71 -10.12 -10.26
N SER A 86 5.90 -9.39 -9.16
CA SER A 86 5.10 -9.57 -7.94
C SER A 86 3.64 -9.14 -8.06
N PHE A 87 3.33 -8.25 -9.00
CA PHE A 87 1.97 -7.73 -9.25
C PHE A 87 1.29 -8.37 -10.47
N ALA A 88 2.01 -9.10 -11.31
CA ALA A 88 1.47 -9.76 -12.49
C ALA A 88 0.24 -10.66 -12.19
N PRO A 89 0.23 -11.51 -11.14
CA PRO A 89 -0.94 -12.33 -10.84
C PRO A 89 -2.19 -11.51 -10.47
N ILE A 90 -1.98 -10.39 -9.76
CA ILE A 90 -3.08 -9.50 -9.31
C ILE A 90 -3.63 -8.72 -10.51
N ALA A 91 -2.75 -8.31 -11.42
CA ALA A 91 -3.14 -7.65 -12.66
C ALA A 91 -3.97 -8.58 -13.55
N GLU A 92 -3.54 -9.83 -13.71
CA GLU A 92 -4.28 -10.87 -14.44
C GLU A 92 -5.67 -11.13 -13.84
N GLU A 93 -5.79 -11.24 -12.51
CA GLU A 93 -7.07 -11.39 -11.82
C GLU A 93 -8.03 -10.22 -12.09
N HIS A 94 -7.49 -9.02 -12.31
CA HIS A 94 -8.27 -7.83 -12.62
C HIS A 94 -8.39 -7.52 -14.13
N SER A 95 -7.91 -8.41 -15.01
CA SER A 95 -7.84 -8.19 -16.46
C SER A 95 -7.10 -6.91 -16.87
N ILE A 96 -6.13 -6.48 -16.06
CA ILE A 96 -5.31 -5.30 -16.32
C ILE A 96 -4.00 -5.73 -16.99
N GLN A 97 -3.66 -5.09 -18.10
CA GLN A 97 -2.38 -5.33 -18.78
C GLN A 97 -1.26 -4.53 -18.11
N LEU A 98 -0.19 -5.22 -17.71
CA LEU A 98 1.00 -4.61 -17.12
C LEU A 98 2.18 -4.73 -18.09
N GLU A 99 2.63 -3.59 -18.63
CA GLU A 99 3.72 -3.53 -19.61
C GLU A 99 5.00 -2.95 -19.00
N ARG A 100 6.14 -3.50 -19.43
CA ARG A 100 7.49 -3.05 -19.04
C ARG A 100 8.19 -2.43 -20.24
N LEU A 101 8.51 -1.14 -20.11
CA LEU A 101 9.30 -0.41 -21.09
C LEU A 101 10.67 -0.08 -20.46
N LEU A 102 11.58 -1.04 -20.56
CA LEU A 102 12.90 -0.97 -19.94
C LEU A 102 14.00 -0.77 -21.01
N PRO A 103 15.03 0.04 -20.74
CA PRO A 103 16.17 0.16 -21.65
C PRO A 103 16.98 -1.15 -21.71
N ALA A 104 17.67 -1.38 -22.83
CA ALA A 104 18.47 -2.60 -23.03
C ALA A 104 19.75 -2.65 -22.17
N GLN A 105 20.22 -1.49 -21.69
CA GLN A 105 21.44 -1.39 -20.88
C GLN A 105 21.08 -1.20 -19.41
N LYS A 106 21.93 -1.72 -18.52
CA LYS A 106 21.78 -1.57 -17.07
C LYS A 106 21.67 -0.10 -16.67
N VAL A 107 20.79 0.19 -15.71
CA VAL A 107 20.61 1.53 -15.16
C VAL A 107 21.03 1.50 -13.70
N LEU A 108 22.32 1.69 -13.46
CA LEU A 108 22.90 1.71 -12.12
C LEU A 108 22.72 3.09 -11.47
N VAL A 109 22.10 3.13 -10.30
CA VAL A 109 21.88 4.35 -9.52
C VAL A 109 22.19 4.12 -8.04
N CYS A 110 22.60 5.17 -7.33
CA CYS A 110 22.88 5.12 -5.90
C CYS A 110 21.62 5.47 -5.10
N VAL A 111 20.87 4.44 -4.67
CA VAL A 111 19.55 4.57 -4.00
C VAL A 111 19.44 3.63 -2.82
N ASP A 112 18.48 3.89 -1.92
CA ASP A 112 18.09 2.93 -0.90
C ASP A 112 17.14 1.90 -1.53
N ARG A 113 17.66 0.69 -1.78
CA ARG A 113 16.93 -0.38 -2.48
C ARG A 113 15.59 -0.70 -1.81
N ALA A 114 15.57 -0.84 -0.48
CA ALA A 114 14.36 -1.23 0.24
C ALA A 114 13.26 -0.17 0.09
N ARG A 115 13.64 1.10 0.21
CA ARG A 115 12.70 2.21 0.04
C ARG A 115 12.22 2.36 -1.38
N MET A 116 13.10 2.18 -2.37
CA MET A 116 12.68 2.19 -3.78
C MET A 116 11.72 1.05 -4.11
N THR A 117 11.94 -0.16 -3.55
CA THR A 117 10.98 -1.26 -3.66
C THR A 117 9.63 -0.87 -3.09
N GLN A 118 9.59 -0.24 -1.92
CA GLN A 118 8.36 0.23 -1.30
C GLN A 118 7.64 1.28 -2.14
N VAL A 119 8.37 2.25 -2.70
CA VAL A 119 7.80 3.24 -3.64
C VAL A 119 7.14 2.55 -4.83
N LEU A 120 7.82 1.59 -5.46
CA LEU A 120 7.26 0.84 -6.59
C LEU A 120 6.00 0.05 -6.19
N GLN A 121 6.02 -0.63 -5.04
CA GLN A 121 4.87 -1.38 -4.54
C GLN A 121 3.65 -0.46 -4.31
N ASN A 122 3.88 0.72 -3.72
CA ASN A 122 2.82 1.69 -3.48
C ASN A 122 2.24 2.22 -4.79
N LEU A 123 3.10 2.55 -5.76
CA LEU A 123 2.66 3.04 -7.07
C LEU A 123 1.89 1.97 -7.86
N LEU A 124 2.38 0.73 -7.90
CA LEU A 124 1.72 -0.38 -8.61
C LEU A 124 0.40 -0.78 -7.95
N SER A 125 0.37 -0.86 -6.61
CA SER A 125 -0.87 -1.13 -5.88
C SER A 125 -1.91 -0.03 -6.12
N ASN A 126 -1.48 1.23 -6.23
CA ASN A 126 -2.38 2.33 -6.53
C ASN A 126 -2.87 2.27 -7.98
N ALA A 127 -1.98 1.99 -8.93
CA ALA A 127 -2.33 1.82 -10.34
C ALA A 127 -3.39 0.74 -10.53
N LEU A 128 -3.19 -0.47 -9.98
CA LEU A 128 -4.17 -1.56 -10.11
C LEU A 128 -5.52 -1.25 -9.47
N ARG A 129 -5.55 -0.46 -8.40
CA ARG A 129 -6.79 -0.05 -7.73
C ARG A 129 -7.61 0.93 -8.58
N HIS A 130 -6.94 1.79 -9.33
CA HIS A 130 -7.57 2.93 -9.99
C HIS A 130 -7.65 2.81 -11.52
N THR A 131 -6.99 1.82 -12.12
CA THR A 131 -7.18 1.50 -13.53
C THR A 131 -8.55 0.86 -13.74
N PRO A 132 -9.42 1.45 -14.58
CA PRO A 132 -10.71 0.86 -14.93
C PRO A 132 -10.50 -0.46 -15.71
N ARG A 133 -11.41 -1.41 -15.50
CA ARG A 133 -11.41 -2.72 -16.16
C ARG A 133 -12.00 -2.66 -17.56
#